data_AF-A0A3M1EKV2-F1
#
_entry.id   AF-A0A3M1EKV2-F1
#
_cell.length_a   1.000
_cell.length_b   1.000
_cell.length_c   1.000
_cell.angle_alpha   90.00
_cell.angle_beta   90.00
_cell.angle_gamma   90.00
#
_symmetry.space_group_name_H-M   'P 1'
#
loop_
_entity.id
_entity.type
_entity.pdbx_description
1 polymer ?
#
loop_
_entity_poly.entity_id
_entity_poly.type
_entity_poly.pdbx_seq_one_letter_code
_entity_poly.pdbx_strand_id
1 'polypeptide(L)'
;MNLQTCAEVYYALAEALTEPPLWMAGAGCEWPLFEAVARAARETGSEAAQEAAEALSAIPREGLTARRQRYRRLFEGSGRPNLWLYESEHV
;
A
#
# COMPACT_ATOMS: atom_id res chain seq x y z
N MET A 1 -17.50 -4.39 -8.37
CA MET A 1 -16.82 -4.61 -7.08
C MET A 1 -17.85 -4.67 -5.98
N ASN A 2 -17.88 -5.77 -5.22
CA ASN A 2 -18.78 -5.86 -4.05
C ASN A 2 -18.22 -5.04 -2.86
N LEU A 3 -19.08 -4.67 -1.90
CA LEU A 3 -18.71 -3.84 -0.75
C LEU A 3 -17.60 -4.45 0.11
N GLN A 4 -17.56 -5.79 0.22
CA GLN A 4 -16.53 -6.53 0.93
C GLN A 4 -15.15 -6.28 0.32
N THR A 5 -15.03 -6.40 -1.00
CA THR A 5 -13.76 -6.20 -1.74
C THR A 5 -13.31 -4.75 -1.64
N CYS A 6 -14.23 -3.78 -1.71
CA CYS A 6 -13.90 -2.38 -1.44
C CYS A 6 -13.28 -2.22 -0.05
N ALA A 7 -13.94 -2.75 0.98
CA ALA A 7 -13.49 -2.62 2.37
C ALA A 7 -12.12 -3.29 2.60
N GLU A 8 -11.88 -4.46 2.02
CA GLU A 8 -10.59 -5.16 2.07
C GLU A 8 -9.47 -4.34 1.45
N VAL A 9 -9.70 -3.75 0.26
CA VAL A 9 -8.73 -2.87 -0.39
C VAL A 9 -8.44 -1.63 0.47
N TYR A 10 -9.47 -0.94 0.97
CA TYR A 10 -9.28 0.26 1.80
C TYR A 10 -8.55 -0.05 3.12
N TYR A 11 -8.88 -1.16 3.77
CA TYR A 11 -8.25 -1.56 5.02
C TYR A 11 -6.77 -1.90 4.80
N ALA A 12 -6.46 -2.68 3.77
CA ALA A 12 -5.09 -3.06 3.46
C ALA A 12 -4.25 -1.84 3.00
N LEU A 13 -4.84 -0.88 2.28
CA LEU A 13 -4.21 0.39 1.94
C LEU A 13 -3.92 1.24 3.19
N ALA A 14 -4.90 1.36 4.08
CA ALA A 14 -4.73 2.09 5.33
C ALA A 14 -3.57 1.51 6.15
N GLU A 15 -3.52 0.18 6.29
CA GLU A 15 -2.42 -0.49 7.00
C GLU A 15 -1.07 -0.27 6.31
N ALA A 16 -1.01 -0.38 4.98
CA ALA A 16 0.22 -0.15 4.20
C ALA A 16 0.78 1.27 4.32
N LEU A 17 -0.07 2.26 4.62
CA LEU A 17 0.29 3.66 4.82
C LEU A 17 0.63 4.00 6.29
N THR A 18 0.55 3.04 7.20
CA THR A 18 1.06 3.20 8.58
C THR A 18 2.51 2.74 8.68
N GLU A 19 3.09 2.75 9.89
CA GLU A 19 4.43 2.16 10.10
C GLU A 19 4.45 0.72 9.56
N PRO A 20 5.42 0.35 8.69
CA PRO A 20 5.37 -0.91 7.96
C PRO A 20 5.12 -2.13 8.84
N PRO A 21 3.99 -2.86 8.63
CA PRO A 21 3.68 -4.10 9.32
C PRO A 21 4.56 -5.26 8.87
N LEU A 22 4.52 -6.36 9.62
CA LEU A 22 5.41 -7.52 9.43
C LEU A 22 5.29 -8.13 8.02
N TRP A 23 4.07 -8.22 7.48
CA TRP A 23 3.82 -8.83 6.18
C TRP A 23 4.45 -8.05 5.02
N MET A 24 4.72 -6.74 5.20
CA MET A 24 5.42 -5.95 4.18
C MET A 24 6.87 -6.41 3.99
N ALA A 25 7.44 -7.21 4.90
CA ALA A 25 8.77 -7.79 4.69
C ALA A 25 8.83 -8.74 3.48
N GLY A 26 7.70 -9.29 3.05
CA GLY A 26 7.58 -10.11 1.83
C GLY A 26 7.65 -9.29 0.54
N ALA A 27 7.64 -10.00 -0.59
CA ALA A 27 7.40 -9.39 -1.90
C ALA A 27 5.94 -8.88 -1.99
N GLY A 28 5.69 -7.88 -2.83
CA GLY A 28 4.35 -7.26 -2.89
C GLY A 28 3.24 -8.23 -3.31
N CYS A 29 3.55 -9.26 -4.11
CA CYS A 29 2.61 -10.32 -4.44
C CYS A 29 2.20 -11.22 -3.25
N GLU A 30 2.94 -11.16 -2.13
CA GLU A 30 2.64 -11.88 -0.89
C GLU A 30 1.81 -11.03 0.09
N TRP A 31 1.52 -9.77 -0.25
CA TRP A 31 0.82 -8.85 0.64
C TRP A 31 -0.70 -9.08 0.58
N PRO A 32 -1.43 -8.92 1.71
CA PRO A 32 -2.89 -8.97 1.72
C PRO A 32 -3.52 -7.98 0.73
N LEU A 33 -2.89 -6.82 0.55
CA LEU A 33 -3.31 -5.80 -0.41
C LEU A 33 -3.32 -6.30 -1.85
N PHE A 34 -2.33 -7.12 -2.26
CA PHE A 34 -2.24 -7.62 -3.64
C PHE A 34 -3.42 -8.52 -3.98
N GLU A 35 -3.82 -9.41 -3.07
CA GLU A 35 -4.97 -10.28 -3.31
C GLU A 35 -6.26 -9.48 -3.48
N ALA A 36 -6.48 -8.49 -2.61
CA ALA A 36 -7.65 -7.63 -2.66
C ALA A 36 -7.72 -6.82 -3.97
N VAL A 37 -6.59 -6.24 -4.39
CA VAL A 37 -6.50 -5.46 -5.65
C VAL A 37 -6.63 -6.36 -6.87
N ALA A 38 -6.00 -7.54 -6.89
CA ALA A 38 -6.14 -8.50 -7.99
C ALA A 38 -7.58 -9.00 -8.13
N ARG A 39 -8.28 -9.21 -7.01
CA ARG A 39 -9.71 -9.55 -7.01
C ARG A 39 -10.55 -8.39 -7.56
N ALA A 40 -10.32 -7.17 -7.09
CA ALA A 40 -10.98 -5.97 -7.61
C ALA A 40 -10.80 -5.80 -9.13
N ALA A 41 -9.58 -6.03 -9.64
CA ALA A 41 -9.27 -5.98 -11.06
C ALA A 41 -10.10 -7.00 -11.88
N ARG A 42 -10.24 -8.23 -11.38
CA ARG A 42 -11.05 -9.28 -12.01
C ARG A 42 -12.55 -8.97 -11.98
N GLU A 43 -13.05 -8.47 -10.85
CA GLU A 43 -14.49 -8.16 -10.67
C GLU A 43 -14.95 -6.97 -11.49
N THR A 44 -14.06 -6.01 -11.76
CA THR A 44 -14.41 -4.74 -12.41
C THR A 44 -13.98 -4.67 -13.86
N GLY A 45 -12.97 -5.45 -14.26
CA GLY A 45 -12.31 -5.26 -15.55
C GLY A 45 -11.57 -3.92 -15.66
N SER A 46 -11.31 -3.24 -14.54
CA SER A 46 -10.66 -1.92 -14.53
C SER A 46 -9.18 -2.04 -14.88
N GLU A 47 -8.76 -1.35 -15.94
CA GLU A 47 -7.35 -1.23 -16.34
C GLU A 47 -6.49 -0.65 -15.19
N ALA A 48 -6.96 0.41 -14.52
CA ALA A 48 -6.26 0.99 -13.38
C ALA A 48 -6.05 -0.01 -12.22
N ALA A 49 -7.01 -0.90 -11.96
CA ALA A 49 -6.86 -1.93 -10.95
C ALA A 49 -5.88 -3.05 -11.39
N GLN A 50 -5.80 -3.33 -12.70
CA GLN A 50 -4.81 -4.26 -13.26
C GLN A 50 -3.40 -3.69 -13.14
N GLU A 51 -3.20 -2.44 -13.56
CA GLU A 51 -1.92 -1.73 -13.42
C GLU A 51 -1.47 -1.66 -11.96
N ALA A 52 -2.40 -1.41 -11.04
CA ALA A 52 -2.10 -1.39 -9.61
C ALA A 52 -1.65 -2.77 -9.09
N ALA A 53 -2.30 -3.85 -9.53
CA ALA A 53 -1.89 -5.22 -9.18
C ALA A 53 -0.50 -5.54 -9.74
N GLU A 54 -0.21 -5.15 -10.98
CA GLU A 54 1.11 -5.32 -11.61
C GLU A 54 2.20 -4.55 -10.84
N ALA A 55 1.93 -3.28 -10.51
CA ALA A 55 2.84 -2.46 -9.74
C ALA A 55 3.14 -3.06 -8.35
N LEU A 56 2.12 -3.58 -7.66
CA LEU A 56 2.29 -4.29 -6.39
C LEU A 56 3.16 -5.55 -6.57
N SER A 57 2.92 -6.33 -7.63
CA SER A 57 3.68 -7.56 -7.88
C SER A 57 5.17 -7.31 -8.17
N ALA A 58 5.49 -6.13 -8.72
CA ALA A 58 6.85 -5.71 -9.01
C ALA A 58 7.64 -5.28 -7.76
N ILE A 59 6.98 -5.10 -6.60
CA ILE A 59 7.66 -4.73 -5.37
C ILE A 59 8.50 -5.92 -4.87
N PRO A 60 9.84 -5.79 -4.80
CA PRO A 60 10.68 -6.89 -4.33
C PRO A 60 10.57 -7.08 -2.83
N ARG A 61 11.01 -8.26 -2.37
CA ARG A 61 11.20 -8.54 -0.95
C ARG A 61 12.21 -7.57 -0.35
N GLU A 62 11.92 -7.05 0.84
CA GLU A 62 12.80 -6.12 1.56
C GLU A 62 12.68 -6.36 3.06
N GLY A 63 13.82 -6.37 3.77
CA GLY A 63 13.81 -6.53 5.22
C GLY A 63 12.98 -5.46 5.92
N LEU A 64 12.20 -5.85 6.94
CA LEU A 64 11.28 -4.97 7.66
C LEU A 64 11.97 -3.70 8.19
N THR A 65 13.19 -3.82 8.72
CA THR A 65 13.97 -2.69 9.22
C THR A 65 14.25 -1.67 8.11
N ALA A 66 14.63 -2.12 6.91
CA ALA A 66 14.91 -1.24 5.79
C ALA A 66 13.62 -0.53 5.29
N ARG A 67 12.50 -1.26 5.23
CA ARG A 67 11.19 -0.66 4.92
C ARG A 67 10.79 0.41 5.93
N ARG A 68 10.91 0.13 7.23
CA ARG A 68 10.60 1.10 8.29
C ARG A 68 11.50 2.32 8.19
N GLN A 69 12.80 2.15 7.98
CA GLN A 69 13.70 3.29 7.77
C GLN A 69 13.29 4.14 6.57
N ARG A 70 12.87 3.52 5.46
CA ARG A 70 12.37 4.23 4.28
C ARG A 70 11.06 4.97 4.58
N TYR A 71 10.10 4.32 5.23
CA TYR A 71 8.85 4.93 5.68
C TYR A 71 9.12 6.17 6.51
N ARG A 72 9.99 6.05 7.54
CA ARG A 72 10.37 7.18 8.38
C ARG A 72 10.98 8.31 7.56
N ARG A 73 11.91 8.03 6.64
CA ARG A 73 12.48 9.09 5.77
C ARG A 73 11.44 9.81 4.89
N LEU A 74 10.35 9.14 4.52
CA LEU A 74 9.31 9.71 3.66
C LEU A 74 8.30 10.53 4.48
N PHE A 75 7.91 10.02 5.64
CA PHE A 75 6.73 10.50 6.38
C PHE A 75 7.05 11.02 7.80
N GLU A 76 8.21 10.71 8.35
CA GLU A 76 8.63 11.13 9.69
C GLU A 76 9.88 12.03 9.64
N GLY A 77 9.85 13.15 10.37
CA GLY A 77 11.00 14.02 10.50
C GLY A 77 10.74 15.16 11.46
N SER A 78 11.79 15.64 12.12
CA SER A 78 11.75 16.90 12.86
C SER A 78 11.77 18.06 11.86
N GLY A 79 10.64 18.32 11.19
CA GLY A 79 10.51 19.29 10.10
C GLY A 79 9.36 18.94 9.15
N ARG A 80 9.36 19.51 7.95
CA ARG A 80 8.41 19.12 6.89
C ARG A 80 8.82 17.75 6.34
N PRO A 81 8.00 16.69 6.45
CA PRO A 81 8.26 15.45 5.76
C PRO A 81 8.28 15.66 4.24
N ASN A 82 8.93 14.73 3.52
CA ASN A 82 9.00 14.77 2.07
C ASN A 82 7.61 14.58 1.44
N LEU A 83 6.75 13.81 2.10
CA LEU A 83 5.37 13.58 1.72
C LEU A 83 4.49 13.69 2.97
N TRP A 84 3.43 14.51 2.87
CA TRP A 84 2.45 14.63 3.94
C TRP A 84 1.29 13.67 3.69
N LEU A 85 0.98 12.84 4.69
CA LEU A 85 -0.17 11.92 4.66
C LEU A 85 -1.46 12.57 5.19
N TYR A 86 -1.39 13.83 5.64
CA TYR A 86 -2.52 14.53 6.24
C TYR A 86 -3.19 15.47 5.24
N GLU A 87 -4.53 15.41 5.21
CA GLU A 87 -5.35 16.27 4.37
C GLU A 87 -5.22 17.74 4.75
N SER A 88 -5.00 18.06 6.03
CA SER A 88 -4.85 19.44 6.53
C SER A 88 -3.70 20.24 5.90
N GLU A 89 -2.75 19.58 5.24
CA GLU A 89 -1.66 20.23 4.52
C GLU A 89 -2.02 20.59 3.06
N HIS A 90 -3.17 20.12 2.58
CA HIS A 90 -3.63 20.28 1.20
C HIS A 90 -4.92 21.12 1.08
N VAL A 91 -5.43 21.66 2.19
CA VAL A 91 -6.66 22.48 2.29
C VAL A 91 -6.33 23.95 2.51
#